data_AF-A0A1C5HI54-F1
#
_entry.id   AF-A0A1C5HI54-F1
#
_cell.length_a   1.000
_cell.length_b   1.000
_cell.length_c   1.000
_cell.angle_alpha   90.00
_cell.angle_beta   90.00
_cell.angle_gamma   90.00
#
_symmetry.space_group_name_H-M   'P 1'
#
loop_
_entity.id
_entity.type
_entity.pdbx_description
1 polymer ?
#
loop_
_entity_poly.entity_id
_entity_poly.type
_entity_poly.pdbx_seq_one_letter_code
_entity_poly.pdbx_strand_id
1 'polypeptide(L)'
;MRADLRYATGLALAGLAAVWWAVGVTELQPLTEPLGPWSERLLGGHPYWARELRLSTIFLAVLALVLAAGGDHRWTRAAVPLGGVWVVADIAVDRVDPQGVPATVLLVAVAWAGIALVVLLLGRRWGRPGAVGGWRERRSLTGAACVAAALLATAASLTAPTGREQTLDPAAYVTGVLALGLTLGCALAAAPGAGRARTGIAAGAGVVALVLLWLARTRVYDPSGVQFGQGEASDRPLIAVLLGVVALTALPLVAWDWPGGRPHWRRHLLAAVGVLLGLPAVALLAGVAVSGLRLGALATALAGNVVVSGPDGTGDVLFSVVGLLTGLVMALLLAWPNALGYRRPAATAAPAGPTGPPPPTDAGLG
;
A
#
# COMPACT_ATOMS: atom_id res chain seq x y z
N MET A 1 6.52 2.32 30.52
CA MET A 1 5.64 1.88 29.41
C MET A 1 6.52 1.51 28.23
N ARG A 2 6.53 0.26 27.76
CA ARG A 2 7.23 -0.09 26.52
C ARG A 2 6.40 0.44 25.34
N ALA A 3 6.99 1.25 24.48
CA ALA A 3 6.33 1.69 23.26
C ALA A 3 6.02 0.46 22.39
N ASP A 4 4.78 0.34 21.94
CA ASP A 4 4.40 -0.70 20.98
C ASP A 4 5.13 -0.41 19.66
N LEU A 5 6.10 -1.26 19.32
CA LEU A 5 6.97 -1.09 18.14
C LEU A 5 6.14 -0.93 16.86
N ARG A 6 5.04 -1.67 16.72
CA ARG A 6 4.14 -1.58 15.55
C ARG A 6 3.52 -0.19 15.45
N TYR A 7 3.03 0.35 16.56
CA TYR A 7 2.45 1.68 16.61
C TYR A 7 3.47 2.74 16.17
N ALA A 8 4.69 2.68 16.73
CA ALA A 8 5.77 3.58 16.36
C ALA A 8 6.18 3.43 14.89
N THR A 9 6.31 2.20 14.38
CA THR A 9 6.63 1.93 12.97
C THR A 9 5.56 2.47 12.02
N GLY A 10 4.28 2.25 12.32
CA GLY A 10 3.18 2.77 11.52
C GLY A 10 3.16 4.31 11.47
N LEU A 11 3.39 4.98 12.61
CA LEU A 11 3.48 6.44 12.63
C LEU A 11 4.73 6.96 11.90
N ALA A 12 5.88 6.29 12.04
CA ALA A 12 7.09 6.67 11.32
C ALA A 12 6.90 6.54 9.81
N LEU A 13 6.28 5.44 9.33
CA LEU A 13 5.97 5.26 7.91
C LEU A 13 4.95 6.26 7.40
N ALA A 14 3.95 6.63 8.21
CA ALA A 14 3.01 7.70 7.86
C ALA A 14 3.71 9.06 7.74
N GLY A 15 4.63 9.37 8.67
CA GLY A 15 5.45 10.58 8.62
C GLY A 15 6.39 10.61 7.41
N LEU A 16 7.03 9.49 7.07
CA LEU A 16 7.87 9.37 5.87
C LEU A 16 7.05 9.53 4.59
N ALA A 17 5.86 8.93 4.51
CA ALA A 17 4.95 9.11 3.38
C ALA A 17 4.50 10.58 3.25
N ALA A 18 4.28 11.29 4.36
CA ALA A 18 3.96 12.72 4.36
C ALA A 18 5.12 13.58 3.85
N VAL A 19 6.36 13.27 4.26
CA VAL A 19 7.56 13.94 3.72
C VAL A 19 7.70 13.69 2.23
N TRP A 20 7.51 12.44 1.82
CA TRP A 20 7.64 12.04 0.42
C TRP A 20 6.54 12.65 -0.46
N TRP A 21 5.32 12.78 0.06
CA TRP A 21 4.23 13.53 -0.58
C TRP A 21 4.62 15.00 -0.80
N ALA A 22 5.13 15.68 0.24
CA ALA A 22 5.53 17.08 0.14
C ALA A 22 6.65 17.30 -0.90
N VAL A 23 7.68 16.45 -0.89
CA VAL A 23 8.74 16.45 -1.93
C VAL A 23 8.15 16.18 -3.32
N GLY A 24 7.15 15.29 -3.40
CA GLY A 24 6.42 15.03 -4.63
C GLY A 24 5.75 16.26 -5.22
N VAL A 25 5.16 17.11 -4.35
CA VAL A 25 4.51 18.36 -4.75
C VAL A 25 5.54 19.42 -5.15
N THR A 26 6.58 19.64 -4.34
CA THR A 26 7.40 20.86 -4.44
C THR A 26 8.66 20.72 -5.27
N GLU A 27 9.12 19.48 -5.48
CA GLU A 27 10.37 19.18 -6.20
C GLU A 27 10.10 18.27 -7.40
N LEU A 28 9.39 17.15 -7.21
CA LEU A 28 9.20 16.18 -8.30
C LEU A 28 8.23 16.68 -9.37
N GLN A 29 7.16 17.37 -8.98
CA GLN A 29 6.20 17.91 -9.93
C GLN A 29 6.83 18.96 -10.85
N PRO A 30 7.55 19.99 -10.38
CA PRO A 30 8.25 20.94 -11.26
C PRO A 30 9.24 20.27 -12.23
N LEU A 31 9.88 19.16 -11.83
CA LEU A 31 10.77 18.39 -12.70
C LEU A 31 10.04 17.61 -13.80
N THR A 32 8.79 17.18 -13.54
CA THR A 32 7.92 16.60 -14.55
C THR A 32 7.24 17.64 -15.44
N GLU A 33 7.04 18.86 -14.92
CA GLU A 33 6.26 19.94 -15.56
C GLU A 33 7.07 21.27 -15.69
N PRO A 34 8.24 21.30 -16.37
CA PRO A 34 9.18 22.43 -16.24
C PRO A 34 8.77 23.72 -16.97
N LEU A 35 7.71 23.69 -17.76
CA LEU A 35 7.21 24.86 -18.52
C LEU A 35 6.03 25.53 -17.81
N GLY A 36 5.81 25.25 -16.52
CA GLY A 36 4.60 25.64 -15.78
C GLY A 36 3.43 24.69 -16.07
N PRO A 37 2.20 25.02 -15.64
CA PRO A 37 0.98 24.25 -15.92
C PRO A 37 0.67 24.22 -17.43
N TRP A 38 1.38 23.30 -18.09
CA TRP A 38 1.25 22.68 -19.41
C TRP A 38 0.93 23.58 -20.61
N SER A 39 2.00 23.98 -21.30
CA SER A 39 1.96 24.29 -22.74
C SER A 39 1.74 23.01 -23.55
N GLU A 40 0.95 23.08 -24.63
CA GLU A 40 0.63 22.03 -25.63
C GLU A 40 1.84 21.33 -26.28
N ARG A 41 3.07 21.62 -25.83
CA ARG A 41 4.35 21.18 -26.42
C ARG A 41 5.01 19.99 -25.74
N LEU A 42 4.42 19.42 -24.69
CA LEU A 42 4.97 18.20 -24.06
C LEU A 42 4.53 16.96 -24.86
N LEU A 43 5.13 16.83 -26.05
CA LEU A 43 5.04 15.66 -26.93
C LEU A 43 5.72 14.46 -26.24
N GLY A 44 4.93 13.45 -25.85
CA GLY A 44 5.42 12.10 -25.62
C GLY A 44 6.06 11.79 -24.26
N GLY A 45 5.33 11.99 -23.16
CA GLY A 45 5.74 11.46 -21.85
C GLY A 45 4.65 11.62 -20.81
N HIS A 46 4.38 10.56 -20.04
CA HIS A 46 3.33 10.47 -19.00
C HIS A 46 3.30 11.71 -18.08
N PRO A 47 2.42 12.71 -18.34
CA PRO A 47 2.45 13.98 -17.62
C PRO A 47 2.03 13.81 -16.15
N TYR A 48 1.32 12.72 -15.84
CA TYR A 48 0.80 12.42 -14.52
C TYR A 48 1.79 11.70 -13.59
N TRP A 49 3.03 11.45 -14.01
CA TRP A 49 3.97 10.62 -13.25
C TRP A 49 4.17 11.09 -11.79
N ALA A 50 4.40 12.39 -11.57
CA ALA A 50 4.57 12.93 -10.22
C ALA A 50 3.26 12.84 -9.41
N ARG A 51 2.11 13.05 -10.05
CA ARG A 51 0.79 12.89 -9.44
C ARG A 51 0.52 11.44 -9.01
N GLU A 52 0.97 10.46 -9.79
CA GLU A 52 0.84 9.03 -9.43
C GLU A 52 1.62 8.68 -8.16
N LEU A 53 2.83 9.21 -8.03
CA LEU A 53 3.63 9.00 -6.83
C LEU A 53 3.01 9.71 -5.63
N ARG A 54 2.55 10.96 -5.79
CA ARG A 54 1.85 11.70 -4.73
C ARG A 54 0.60 10.98 -4.24
N LEU A 55 -0.29 10.57 -5.14
CA LEU A 55 -1.48 9.80 -4.78
C LEU A 55 -1.12 8.48 -4.08
N SER A 56 -0.11 7.77 -4.59
CA SER A 56 0.40 6.56 -3.95
C SER A 56 0.88 6.83 -2.53
N THR A 57 1.62 7.92 -2.28
CA THR A 57 2.07 8.27 -0.92
C THR A 57 0.93 8.58 0.04
N ILE A 58 -0.13 9.23 -0.43
CA ILE A 58 -1.33 9.46 0.39
C ILE A 58 -1.96 8.12 0.79
N PHE A 59 -2.13 7.20 -0.17
CA PHE A 59 -2.63 5.86 0.13
C PHE A 59 -1.71 5.12 1.11
N LEU A 60 -0.39 5.15 0.91
CA LEU A 60 0.58 4.55 1.82
C LEU A 60 0.53 5.16 3.22
N ALA A 61 0.33 6.46 3.36
CA ALA A 61 0.16 7.12 4.65
C ALA A 61 -1.10 6.60 5.39
N VAL A 62 -2.22 6.42 4.67
CA VAL A 62 -3.43 5.82 5.24
C VAL A 62 -3.17 4.37 5.69
N LEU A 63 -2.50 3.56 4.86
CA LEU A 63 -2.14 2.18 5.22
C LEU A 63 -1.19 2.13 6.42
N ALA A 64 -0.27 3.09 6.55
CA ALA A 64 0.63 3.22 7.68
C ALA A 64 -0.13 3.54 8.99
N LEU A 65 -1.20 4.34 8.91
CA LEU A 65 -2.11 4.56 10.03
C LEU A 65 -2.89 3.29 10.39
N VAL A 66 -3.28 2.46 9.40
CA VAL A 66 -3.89 1.14 9.66
C VAL A 66 -2.92 0.20 10.36
N LEU A 67 -1.63 0.23 9.98
CA LEU A 67 -0.57 -0.50 10.68
C LEU A 67 -0.42 -0.01 12.12
N ALA A 68 -0.34 1.31 12.33
CA ALA A 68 -0.24 1.90 13.66
C ALA A 68 -1.44 1.51 14.54
N ALA A 69 -2.64 1.51 13.95
CA ALA A 69 -3.88 1.07 14.57
C ALA A 69 -3.97 -0.44 14.85
N GLY A 70 -3.02 -1.23 14.37
CA GLY A 70 -3.08 -2.69 14.50
C GLY A 70 -4.27 -3.32 13.79
N GLY A 71 -4.84 -2.65 12.78
CA GLY A 71 -6.05 -3.10 12.08
C GLY A 71 -7.36 -2.85 12.82
N ASP A 72 -7.36 -2.11 13.94
CA ASP A 72 -8.59 -1.73 14.64
C ASP A 72 -9.55 -1.06 13.66
N HIS A 73 -10.74 -1.63 13.51
CA HIS A 73 -11.76 -1.19 12.56
C HIS A 73 -12.23 0.25 12.82
N ARG A 74 -12.22 0.74 14.07
CA ARG A 74 -12.65 2.10 14.40
C ARG A 74 -11.66 3.11 13.87
N TRP A 75 -10.38 2.87 14.16
CA TRP A 75 -9.26 3.67 13.66
C TRP A 75 -9.15 3.59 12.13
N THR A 76 -9.26 2.40 11.56
CA THR A 76 -9.21 2.18 10.10
C THR A 76 -10.33 2.92 9.38
N ARG A 77 -11.57 2.87 9.90
CA ARG A 77 -12.71 3.61 9.34
C ARG A 77 -12.52 5.12 9.41
N ALA A 78 -11.82 5.63 10.42
CA ALA A 78 -11.51 7.05 10.50
C ALA A 78 -10.33 7.45 9.60
N ALA A 79 -9.36 6.55 9.35
CA ALA A 79 -8.22 6.80 8.47
C ALA A 79 -8.63 6.96 6.99
N VAL A 80 -9.64 6.22 6.53
CA VAL A 80 -10.12 6.28 5.13
C VAL A 80 -10.62 7.68 4.72
N PRO A 81 -11.58 8.32 5.41
CA PRO A 81 -12.05 9.66 5.03
C PRO A 81 -10.93 10.70 5.14
N LEU A 82 -9.95 10.51 6.02
CA LEU A 82 -8.77 11.38 6.09
C LEU A 82 -7.90 11.27 4.85
N GLY A 83 -7.72 10.06 4.31
CA GLY A 83 -7.14 9.86 2.99
C GLY A 83 -7.89 10.63 1.91
N GLY A 84 -9.23 10.59 1.93
CA GLY A 84 -10.06 11.35 1.01
C GLY A 84 -9.86 12.87 1.14
N VAL A 85 -9.85 13.40 2.37
CA VAL A 85 -9.56 14.82 2.63
C VAL A 85 -8.15 15.19 2.16
N TRP A 86 -7.16 14.32 2.34
CA TRP A 86 -5.81 14.56 1.87
C TRP A 86 -5.73 14.56 0.33
N VAL A 87 -6.43 13.67 -0.37
CA VAL A 87 -6.54 13.74 -1.84
C VAL A 87 -7.15 15.06 -2.30
N VAL A 88 -8.20 15.55 -1.62
CA VAL A 88 -8.78 16.88 -1.92
C VAL A 88 -7.77 18.00 -1.65
N ALA A 89 -7.03 17.92 -0.53
CA ALA A 89 -5.99 18.88 -0.21
C ALA A 89 -4.84 18.85 -1.23
N ASP A 90 -4.45 17.68 -1.71
CA ASP A 90 -3.45 17.50 -2.76
C ASP A 90 -3.88 18.21 -4.05
N ILE A 91 -5.13 18.01 -4.49
CA ILE A 91 -5.71 18.71 -5.65
C ILE A 91 -5.74 20.23 -5.44
N ALA A 92 -6.06 20.69 -4.23
CA ALA A 92 -6.09 22.12 -3.91
C ALA A 92 -4.67 22.73 -3.88
N VAL A 93 -3.69 21.99 -3.36
CA VAL A 93 -2.28 22.39 -3.36
C VAL A 93 -1.72 22.40 -4.78
N ASP A 94 -2.14 21.45 -5.63
CA ASP A 94 -1.79 21.40 -7.06
C ASP A 94 -2.12 22.70 -7.80
N ARG A 95 -3.20 23.40 -7.42
CA ARG A 95 -3.60 24.69 -8.00
C ARG A 95 -2.66 25.85 -7.63
N VAL A 96 -2.05 25.77 -6.46
CA VAL A 96 -1.16 26.81 -5.94
C VAL A 96 0.26 26.64 -6.47
N ASP A 97 0.60 25.42 -6.93
CA ASP A 97 1.91 25.02 -7.45
C ASP A 97 3.08 25.55 -6.57
N PRO A 98 3.12 25.18 -5.28
CA PRO A 98 4.16 25.67 -4.39
C PRO A 98 5.49 24.95 -4.70
N GLN A 99 6.58 25.70 -4.79
CA GLN A 99 7.90 25.17 -5.20
C GLN A 99 9.00 25.45 -4.17
N GLY A 100 9.96 24.54 -4.11
CA GLY A 100 11.20 24.68 -3.36
C GLY A 100 11.12 24.39 -1.85
N VAL A 101 12.28 24.43 -1.21
CA VAL A 101 12.48 24.00 0.19
C VAL A 101 11.52 24.65 1.21
N PRO A 102 11.24 25.97 1.19
CA PRO A 102 10.32 26.57 2.17
C PRO A 102 8.91 26.01 2.08
N ALA A 103 8.40 25.79 0.86
CA ALA A 103 7.12 25.15 0.63
C ALA A 103 7.14 23.70 1.12
N THR A 104 8.22 22.96 0.85
CA THR A 104 8.39 21.58 1.30
C THR A 104 8.27 21.50 2.82
N VAL A 105 9.00 22.34 3.55
CA VAL A 105 8.98 22.37 5.02
C VAL A 105 7.59 22.68 5.55
N LEU A 106 6.88 23.65 4.95
CA LEU A 106 5.53 24.02 5.35
C LEU A 106 4.52 22.88 5.11
N LEU A 107 4.55 22.25 3.94
CA LEU A 107 3.69 21.12 3.62
C LEU A 107 3.96 19.91 4.53
N VAL A 108 5.23 19.63 4.85
CA VAL A 108 5.60 18.60 5.83
C VAL A 108 5.02 18.92 7.20
N ALA A 109 5.19 20.16 7.68
CA ALA A 109 4.67 20.57 8.99
C ALA A 109 3.16 20.44 9.05
N VAL A 110 2.44 20.87 8.01
CA VAL A 110 0.97 20.75 7.92
C VAL A 110 0.54 19.28 7.88
N ALA A 111 1.18 18.44 7.08
CA ALA A 111 0.83 17.03 6.97
C ALA A 111 1.10 16.27 8.28
N TRP A 112 2.23 16.55 8.95
CA TRP A 112 2.54 15.98 10.27
C TRP A 112 1.58 16.47 11.35
N ALA A 113 1.22 17.76 11.35
CA ALA A 113 0.22 18.30 12.25
C ALA A 113 -1.15 17.63 12.03
N GLY A 114 -1.54 17.39 10.77
CA GLY A 114 -2.74 16.63 10.41
C GLY A 114 -2.72 15.21 10.95
N ILE A 115 -1.62 14.46 10.73
CA ILE A 115 -1.43 13.11 11.26
C ILE A 115 -1.50 13.11 12.79
N ALA A 116 -0.79 14.03 13.45
CA ALA A 116 -0.78 14.15 14.90
C ALA A 116 -2.18 14.47 15.46
N LEU A 117 -2.90 15.41 14.85
CA LEU A 117 -4.26 15.76 15.24
C LEU A 117 -5.18 14.55 15.16
N VAL A 118 -5.11 13.79 14.07
CA VAL A 118 -5.88 12.57 13.88
C VAL A 118 -5.57 11.57 14.98
N VAL A 119 -4.30 11.26 15.19
CA VAL A 119 -3.86 10.29 16.19
C VAL A 119 -4.31 10.70 17.59
N LEU A 120 -4.26 12.00 17.91
CA LEU A 120 -4.74 12.55 19.18
C LEU A 120 -6.26 12.44 19.32
N LEU A 121 -7.04 12.78 18.29
CA LEU A 121 -8.50 12.67 18.31
C LEU A 121 -8.96 11.22 18.47
N LEU A 122 -8.35 10.29 17.73
CA LEU A 122 -8.65 8.87 17.81
C LEU A 122 -8.21 8.29 19.17
N GLY A 123 -7.04 8.68 19.66
CA GLY A 123 -6.53 8.30 20.98
C GLY A 123 -7.40 8.80 22.13
N ARG A 124 -7.94 10.04 22.02
CA ARG A 124 -8.88 10.58 23.02
C ARG A 124 -10.23 9.87 22.99
N ARG A 125 -10.75 9.57 21.80
CA ARG A 125 -12.09 8.97 21.65
C ARG A 125 -12.12 7.48 22.00
N TRP A 126 -11.07 6.74 21.66
CA TRP A 126 -11.07 5.27 21.72
C TRP A 126 -9.88 4.66 22.47
N GLY A 127 -8.95 5.47 22.99
CA GLY A 127 -7.72 4.99 23.59
C GLY A 127 -6.70 4.52 22.56
N ARG A 128 -5.51 4.11 23.03
CA ARG A 128 -4.49 3.52 22.16
C ARG A 128 -4.91 2.13 21.69
N PRO A 129 -4.61 1.76 20.43
CA PRO A 129 -4.88 0.41 19.94
C PRO A 129 -4.20 -0.64 20.81
N GLY A 130 -4.92 -1.71 21.14
CA GLY A 130 -4.38 -2.85 21.89
C GLY A 130 -3.55 -3.81 21.02
N ALA A 131 -3.20 -4.96 21.59
CA ALA A 131 -2.60 -6.06 20.84
C ALA A 131 -3.54 -6.57 19.73
N VAL A 132 -2.99 -7.10 18.63
CA VAL A 132 -3.81 -7.74 17.58
C VAL A 132 -4.44 -9.01 18.14
N GLY A 133 -5.68 -8.92 18.61
CA GLY A 133 -6.36 -10.02 19.29
C GLY A 133 -7.36 -10.78 18.41
N GLY A 134 -7.97 -10.13 17.42
CA GLY A 134 -9.11 -10.66 16.69
C GLY A 134 -8.86 -10.92 15.21
N TRP A 135 -9.76 -11.72 14.62
CA TRP A 135 -9.71 -12.05 13.19
C TRP A 135 -9.95 -10.83 12.30
N ARG A 136 -10.74 -9.85 12.78
CA ARG A 136 -11.11 -8.65 12.03
C ARG A 136 -9.89 -7.75 11.84
N GLU A 137 -9.12 -7.55 12.89
CA GLU A 137 -7.90 -6.74 12.92
C GLU A 137 -6.86 -7.33 11.96
N ARG A 138 -6.66 -8.65 12.02
CA ARG A 138 -5.77 -9.37 11.12
C ARG A 138 -6.21 -9.28 9.66
N ARG A 139 -7.52 -9.33 9.39
CA ARG A 139 -8.09 -9.14 8.05
C ARG A 139 -7.83 -7.73 7.53
N SER A 140 -8.04 -6.70 8.36
CA SER A 140 -7.74 -5.31 7.99
C SER A 140 -6.27 -5.13 7.63
N LEU A 141 -5.35 -5.66 8.46
CA LEU A 141 -3.91 -5.60 8.21
C LEU A 141 -3.51 -6.38 6.96
N THR A 142 -4.05 -7.58 6.75
CA THR A 142 -3.78 -8.36 5.52
C THR A 142 -4.29 -7.64 4.28
N GLY A 143 -5.47 -7.00 4.37
CA GLY A 143 -6.00 -6.17 3.30
C GLY A 143 -5.11 -4.96 3.00
N ALA A 144 -4.64 -4.26 4.04
CA ALA A 144 -3.68 -3.18 3.88
C ALA A 144 -2.37 -3.64 3.22
N ALA A 145 -1.88 -4.83 3.58
CA ALA A 145 -0.72 -5.43 2.93
C ALA A 145 -0.95 -5.74 1.44
N CYS A 146 -2.15 -6.19 1.06
CA CYS A 146 -2.52 -6.42 -0.34
C CYS A 146 -2.54 -5.12 -1.15
N VAL A 147 -3.09 -4.05 -0.58
CA VAL A 147 -3.09 -2.72 -1.21
C VAL A 147 -1.67 -2.18 -1.37
N ALA A 148 -0.85 -2.27 -0.33
CA ALA A 148 0.54 -1.85 -0.41
C ALA A 148 1.34 -2.66 -1.46
N ALA A 149 1.11 -3.97 -1.56
CA ALA A 149 1.77 -4.83 -2.55
C ALA A 149 1.34 -4.49 -4.00
N ALA A 150 0.07 -4.14 -4.21
CA ALA A 150 -0.40 -3.70 -5.52
C ALA A 150 0.18 -2.32 -5.89
N LEU A 151 0.22 -1.37 -4.95
CA LEU A 151 0.87 -0.07 -5.16
C LEU A 151 2.38 -0.19 -5.40
N LEU A 152 3.05 -1.18 -4.78
CA LEU A 152 4.45 -1.52 -5.06
C LEU A 152 4.63 -1.94 -6.54
N ALA A 153 3.76 -2.81 -7.05
CA ALA A 153 3.78 -3.21 -8.46
C ALA A 153 3.50 -2.02 -9.38
N THR A 154 2.54 -1.16 -9.02
CA THR A 154 2.26 0.09 -9.74
C THR A 154 3.49 1.00 -9.79
N ALA A 155 4.14 1.26 -8.65
CA ALA A 155 5.34 2.10 -8.61
C ALA A 155 6.48 1.53 -9.48
N ALA A 156 6.60 0.21 -9.57
CA ALA A 156 7.57 -0.44 -10.44
C ALA A 156 7.20 -0.33 -11.93
N SER A 157 5.91 -0.28 -12.28
CA SER A 157 5.44 -0.17 -13.67
C SER A 157 5.41 1.26 -14.21
N LEU A 158 5.45 2.30 -13.36
CA LEU A 158 5.37 3.69 -13.80
C LEU A 158 6.59 4.06 -14.66
N THR A 159 6.35 4.51 -15.89
CA THR A 159 7.40 5.01 -16.77
C THR A 159 7.58 6.51 -16.58
N ALA A 160 8.79 6.95 -16.23
CA ALA A 160 9.13 8.37 -16.11
C ALA A 160 9.05 9.06 -17.50
N PRO A 161 8.84 10.39 -17.54
CA PRO A 161 8.91 11.14 -18.79
C PRO A 161 10.23 10.92 -19.54
N THR A 162 10.14 10.77 -20.87
CA THR A 162 11.26 10.47 -21.75
C THR A 162 12.42 11.45 -21.56
N GLY A 163 13.62 10.93 -21.35
CA GLY A 163 14.85 11.73 -21.16
C GLY A 163 15.04 12.28 -19.74
N ARG A 164 14.18 11.91 -18.78
CA ARG A 164 14.32 12.24 -17.34
C ARG A 164 14.30 11.01 -16.43
N GLU A 165 14.50 9.83 -16.98
CA GLU A 165 14.44 8.56 -16.26
C GLU A 165 15.51 8.53 -15.16
N GLN A 166 16.74 8.98 -15.43
CA GLN A 166 17.83 8.97 -14.44
C GLN A 166 17.55 9.87 -13.22
N THR A 167 16.84 10.97 -13.41
CA THR A 167 16.52 11.91 -12.33
C THR A 167 15.26 11.53 -11.56
N LEU A 168 14.28 10.92 -12.24
CA LEU A 168 12.96 10.62 -11.66
C LEU A 168 12.81 9.16 -11.21
N ASP A 169 13.51 8.20 -11.82
CA ASP A 169 13.39 6.80 -11.42
C ASP A 169 13.72 6.49 -9.95
N PRO A 170 14.69 7.17 -9.30
CA PRO A 170 14.93 7.06 -7.86
C PRO A 170 13.70 7.39 -7.03
N ALA A 171 12.84 8.30 -7.47
CA ALA A 171 11.68 8.72 -6.71
C ALA A 171 10.56 7.66 -6.68
N ALA A 172 10.32 6.95 -7.79
CA ALA A 172 9.42 5.79 -7.75
C ALA A 172 10.05 4.61 -6.99
N TYR A 173 11.38 4.47 -7.01
CA TYR A 173 12.06 3.47 -6.16
C TYR A 173 11.79 3.73 -4.68
N VAL A 174 11.92 4.97 -4.18
CA VAL A 174 11.58 5.34 -2.80
C VAL A 174 10.12 5.02 -2.47
N THR A 175 9.20 5.36 -3.37
CA THR A 175 7.77 5.03 -3.22
C THR A 175 7.55 3.51 -3.12
N GLY A 176 8.23 2.73 -3.96
CA GLY A 176 8.22 1.26 -3.91
C GLY A 176 8.79 0.73 -2.59
N VAL A 177 9.89 1.27 -2.08
CA VAL A 177 10.48 0.87 -0.79
C VAL A 177 9.50 1.11 0.36
N LEU A 178 8.81 2.26 0.37
CA LEU A 178 7.76 2.55 1.35
C LEU A 178 6.60 1.55 1.26
N ALA A 179 6.14 1.27 0.03
CA ALA A 179 5.07 0.29 -0.23
C ALA A 179 5.46 -1.13 0.22
N LEU A 180 6.71 -1.54 -0.03
CA LEU A 180 7.25 -2.81 0.42
C LEU A 180 7.33 -2.88 1.96
N GLY A 181 7.83 -1.82 2.61
CA GLY A 181 7.88 -1.73 4.07
C GLY A 181 6.50 -1.90 4.70
N LEU A 182 5.47 -1.26 4.13
CA LEU A 182 4.08 -1.40 4.58
C LEU A 182 3.50 -2.78 4.28
N THR A 183 3.82 -3.36 3.12
CA THR A 183 3.42 -4.72 2.76
C THR A 183 3.89 -5.73 3.81
N LEU A 184 5.19 -5.71 4.12
CA LEU A 184 5.80 -6.63 5.08
C LEU A 184 5.38 -6.32 6.52
N GLY A 185 5.34 -5.04 6.89
CA GLY A 185 4.94 -4.58 8.23
C GLY A 185 3.50 -4.99 8.56
N CYS A 186 2.56 -4.76 7.65
CA CYS A 186 1.16 -5.17 7.80
C CYS A 186 1.03 -6.71 7.81
N ALA A 187 1.74 -7.43 6.95
CA ALA A 187 1.71 -8.89 6.91
C ALA A 187 2.22 -9.52 8.22
N LEU A 188 3.34 -9.01 8.75
CA LEU A 188 3.91 -9.47 10.02
C LEU A 188 3.02 -9.10 11.20
N ALA A 189 2.43 -7.89 11.20
CA ALA A 189 1.48 -7.49 12.24
C ALA A 189 0.19 -8.31 12.19
N ALA A 190 -0.22 -8.81 11.02
CA ALA A 190 -1.38 -9.69 10.86
C ALA A 190 -1.10 -11.14 11.27
N ALA A 191 0.16 -11.54 11.45
CA ALA A 191 0.51 -12.90 11.79
C ALA A 191 0.03 -13.26 13.22
N PRO A 192 -0.44 -14.51 13.47
CA PRO A 192 -0.85 -14.97 14.80
C PRO A 192 0.27 -14.96 15.84
N GLY A 193 1.52 -14.93 15.36
CA GLY A 193 2.73 -14.88 16.16
C GLY A 193 3.95 -14.68 15.26
N ALA A 194 4.82 -13.74 15.62
CA ALA A 194 6.05 -13.44 14.89
C ALA A 194 7.16 -14.44 15.28
N GLY A 195 7.06 -15.68 14.79
CA GLY A 195 8.12 -16.67 14.91
C GLY A 195 9.27 -16.42 13.95
N ARG A 196 10.49 -16.88 14.29
CA ARG A 196 11.70 -16.73 13.46
C ARG A 196 11.50 -17.14 11.99
N ALA A 197 10.73 -18.21 11.76
CA ALA A 197 10.42 -18.68 10.41
C ALA A 197 9.65 -17.64 9.58
N ARG A 198 8.64 -16.97 10.14
CA ARG A 198 7.85 -15.95 9.43
C ARG A 198 8.66 -14.69 9.17
N THR A 199 9.47 -14.28 10.14
CA THR A 199 10.41 -13.17 9.96
C THR A 199 11.43 -13.49 8.87
N GLY A 200 11.95 -14.72 8.82
CA GLY A 200 12.85 -15.18 7.77
C GLY A 200 12.20 -15.18 6.38
N ILE A 201 10.96 -15.65 6.26
CA ILE A 201 10.19 -15.59 5.00
C ILE A 201 9.96 -14.15 4.58
N ALA A 202 9.52 -13.27 5.48
CA ALA A 202 9.29 -11.86 5.19
C ALA A 202 10.57 -11.15 4.76
N ALA A 203 11.71 -11.44 5.42
CA ALA A 203 13.01 -10.90 5.05
C ALA A 203 13.45 -11.40 3.66
N GLY A 204 13.35 -12.70 3.40
CA GLY A 204 13.69 -13.28 2.09
C GLY A 204 12.83 -12.71 0.96
N ALA A 205 11.50 -12.63 1.17
CA ALA A 205 10.58 -12.00 0.23
C ALA A 205 10.91 -10.51 0.03
N GLY A 206 11.27 -9.80 1.11
CA GLY A 206 11.71 -8.41 1.05
C GLY A 206 12.97 -8.21 0.22
N VAL A 207 13.98 -9.07 0.38
CA VAL A 207 15.21 -9.02 -0.43
C VAL A 207 14.89 -9.26 -1.90
N VAL A 208 14.11 -10.30 -2.22
CA VAL A 208 13.71 -10.58 -3.61
C VAL A 208 12.93 -9.41 -4.21
N ALA A 209 11.98 -8.85 -3.46
CA ALA A 209 11.19 -7.70 -3.88
C ALA A 209 12.04 -6.45 -4.10
N LEU A 210 13.03 -6.18 -3.23
CA LEU A 210 13.98 -5.07 -3.41
C LEU A 210 14.85 -5.26 -4.65
N VAL A 211 15.31 -6.48 -4.93
CA VAL A 211 16.08 -6.78 -6.14
C VAL A 211 15.21 -6.60 -7.39
N LEU A 212 13.98 -7.10 -7.40
CA LEU A 212 13.06 -6.91 -8.52
C LEU A 212 12.69 -5.44 -8.71
N LEU A 213 12.43 -4.69 -7.62
CA LEU A 213 12.19 -3.26 -7.67
C LEU A 213 13.43 -2.52 -8.20
N TRP A 214 14.62 -2.85 -7.72
CA TRP A 214 15.87 -2.28 -8.23
C TRP A 214 15.99 -2.57 -9.73
N LEU A 215 15.84 -3.83 -10.17
CA LEU A 215 15.87 -4.21 -11.59
C LEU A 215 14.85 -3.43 -12.43
N ALA A 216 13.63 -3.23 -11.93
CA ALA A 216 12.60 -2.46 -12.62
C ALA A 216 12.97 -0.97 -12.76
N ARG A 217 13.77 -0.42 -11.84
CA ARG A 217 14.11 1.02 -11.78
C ARG A 217 15.52 1.37 -12.22
N THR A 218 16.44 0.41 -12.30
CA THR A 218 17.86 0.65 -12.59
C THR A 218 18.39 -0.13 -13.77
N ARG A 219 17.64 -1.07 -14.36
CA ARG A 219 18.05 -1.62 -15.66
C ARG A 219 18.01 -0.49 -16.69
N VAL A 220 19.24 -0.08 -16.98
CA VAL A 220 19.66 1.06 -17.76
C VAL A 220 19.09 0.94 -19.17
N TYR A 221 18.29 1.94 -19.53
CA TYR A 221 18.17 2.53 -20.86
C TYR A 221 19.32 2.11 -21.77
N ASP A 222 19.08 1.27 -22.78
CA ASP A 222 20.12 0.93 -23.76
C ASP A 222 20.30 2.12 -24.71
N PRO A 223 21.43 2.86 -24.62
CA PRO A 223 21.66 4.03 -25.47
C PRO A 223 21.89 3.63 -26.94
N SER A 224 22.07 2.35 -27.26
CA SER A 224 22.18 1.86 -28.65
C SER A 224 20.81 1.59 -29.30
N GLY A 225 19.73 1.56 -28.52
CA GLY A 225 18.35 1.38 -28.98
C GLY A 225 17.60 2.67 -29.31
N VAL A 226 18.30 3.78 -29.57
CA VAL A 226 17.69 5.08 -29.90
C VAL A 226 17.08 5.03 -31.30
N GLN A 227 15.91 4.40 -31.41
CA GLN A 227 14.86 4.86 -32.29
C GLN A 227 13.94 5.75 -31.47
N PHE A 228 13.91 7.02 -31.85
CA PHE A 228 12.99 8.05 -31.36
C PHE A 228 11.63 7.47 -30.93
N GLY A 229 11.38 7.43 -29.63
CA GLY A 229 10.04 7.20 -29.08
C GLY A 229 9.68 5.79 -28.61
N GLN A 230 10.59 4.80 -28.60
CA GLN A 230 10.25 3.41 -28.19
C GLN A 230 11.24 2.76 -27.20
N GLY A 231 11.89 3.57 -26.35
CA GLY A 231 12.87 3.09 -25.37
C GLY A 231 12.29 2.51 -24.07
N GLU A 232 11.12 1.86 -24.10
CA GLU A 232 10.71 1.07 -22.94
C GLU A 232 11.62 -0.16 -22.83
N ALA A 233 12.22 -0.38 -21.67
CA ALA A 233 12.73 -1.72 -21.36
C ALA A 233 11.52 -2.66 -21.40
N SER A 234 11.39 -3.43 -22.50
CA SER A 234 10.27 -4.35 -22.81
C SER A 234 9.86 -5.21 -21.59
N ASP A 235 10.80 -5.47 -20.70
CA ASP A 235 10.61 -6.30 -19.52
C ASP A 235 10.03 -5.58 -18.29
N ARG A 236 9.96 -4.25 -18.23
CA ARG A 236 9.52 -3.51 -17.01
C ARG A 236 8.10 -3.89 -16.56
N PRO A 237 7.09 -4.00 -17.44
CA PRO A 237 5.76 -4.48 -17.05
C PRO A 237 5.80 -5.91 -16.50
N LEU A 238 6.60 -6.79 -17.12
CA LEU A 238 6.78 -8.17 -16.65
C LEU A 238 7.43 -8.21 -15.26
N ILE A 239 8.49 -7.43 -15.03
CA ILE A 239 9.15 -7.34 -13.72
C ILE A 239 8.19 -6.78 -12.66
N ALA A 240 7.37 -5.78 -13.00
CA ALA A 240 6.36 -5.24 -12.09
C ALA A 240 5.28 -6.27 -11.72
N VAL A 241 4.81 -7.06 -12.69
CA VAL A 241 3.89 -8.18 -12.43
C VAL A 241 4.56 -9.23 -11.54
N LEU A 242 5.79 -9.64 -11.84
CA LEU A 242 6.54 -10.59 -11.02
C LEU A 242 6.73 -10.08 -9.59
N LEU A 243 7.06 -8.81 -9.41
CA LEU A 243 7.17 -8.16 -8.11
C LEU A 243 5.84 -8.21 -7.34
N GLY A 244 4.72 -7.87 -7.99
CA GLY A 244 3.39 -7.97 -7.40
C GLY A 244 3.01 -9.40 -7.02
N VAL A 245 3.31 -10.38 -7.88
CA VAL A 245 3.07 -11.81 -7.61
C VAL A 245 3.89 -12.26 -6.41
N VAL A 246 5.19 -11.96 -6.35
CA VAL A 246 6.07 -12.32 -5.23
C VAL A 246 5.57 -11.69 -3.92
N ALA A 247 5.24 -10.40 -3.94
CA ALA A 247 4.76 -9.68 -2.76
C ALA A 247 3.44 -10.27 -2.24
N LEU A 248 2.46 -10.48 -3.11
CA LEU A 248 1.13 -11.00 -2.74
C LEU A 248 1.15 -12.49 -2.35
N THR A 249 1.97 -13.32 -3.00
CA THR A 249 2.13 -14.75 -2.66
C THR A 249 2.81 -14.96 -1.30
N ALA A 250 3.70 -14.05 -0.90
CA ALA A 250 4.31 -14.07 0.41
C ALA A 250 3.30 -13.78 1.54
N LEU A 251 2.23 -13.01 1.27
CA LEU A 251 1.27 -12.60 2.30
C LEU A 251 0.60 -13.79 3.01
N PRO A 252 0.01 -14.80 2.32
CA PRO A 252 -0.51 -15.99 2.97
C PRO A 252 0.53 -16.71 3.83
N LEU A 253 1.77 -16.84 3.36
CA LEU A 253 2.83 -17.52 4.10
C LEU A 253 3.14 -16.79 5.41
N VAL A 254 3.15 -15.45 5.39
CA VAL A 254 3.48 -14.62 6.55
C VAL A 254 2.29 -14.39 7.48
N ALA A 255 1.09 -14.14 6.97
CA ALA A 255 -0.05 -13.64 7.73
C ALA A 255 -1.06 -14.74 8.16
N TRP A 256 -1.15 -15.86 7.45
CA TRP A 256 -2.14 -16.90 7.76
C TRP A 256 -1.72 -17.84 8.88
N ASP A 257 -2.69 -18.52 9.46
CA ASP A 257 -2.47 -19.50 10.52
C ASP A 257 -1.67 -20.72 10.04
N TRP A 258 -0.70 -21.17 10.85
CA TRP A 258 0.03 -22.42 10.66
C TRP A 258 -0.37 -23.41 11.78
N PRO A 259 -1.55 -24.03 11.72
CA PRO A 259 -1.95 -24.96 12.77
C PRO A 259 -0.99 -26.18 12.74
N GLY A 260 -0.39 -26.48 13.89
CA GLY A 260 0.70 -27.46 14.00
C GLY A 260 2.10 -26.91 13.67
N GLY A 261 2.27 -25.59 13.55
CA GLY A 261 3.57 -24.94 13.39
C GLY A 261 4.17 -25.02 11.97
N ARG A 262 3.42 -25.57 11.00
CA ARG A 262 3.86 -25.71 9.60
C ARG A 262 2.84 -25.10 8.62
N PRO A 263 3.29 -24.54 7.48
CA PRO A 263 2.39 -24.02 6.46
C PRO A 263 1.61 -25.16 5.77
N HIS A 264 0.33 -24.94 5.50
CA HIS A 264 -0.48 -25.86 4.70
C HIS A 264 -0.24 -25.61 3.22
N TRP A 265 0.78 -26.26 2.65
CA TRP A 265 1.26 -26.00 1.30
C TRP A 265 0.17 -26.00 0.22
N ARG A 266 -0.81 -26.91 0.29
CA ARG A 266 -1.94 -26.93 -0.65
C ARG A 266 -2.70 -25.59 -0.70
N ARG A 267 -2.95 -24.96 0.45
CA ARG A 267 -3.69 -23.68 0.53
C ARG A 267 -2.84 -22.51 0.06
N HIS A 268 -1.54 -22.52 0.39
CA HIS A 268 -0.62 -21.49 -0.09
C HIS A 268 -0.42 -21.57 -1.60
N LEU A 269 -0.37 -22.79 -2.16
CA LEU A 269 -0.31 -23.01 -3.61
C LEU A 269 -1.59 -22.54 -4.31
N LEU A 270 -2.77 -22.82 -3.74
CA LEU A 270 -4.04 -22.29 -4.26
C LEU A 270 -4.07 -20.75 -4.22
N ALA A 271 -3.62 -20.14 -3.12
CA ALA A 271 -3.51 -18.69 -3.03
C ALA A 271 -2.53 -18.14 -4.07
N ALA A 272 -1.41 -18.82 -4.30
CA ALA A 272 -0.41 -18.41 -5.28
C ALA A 272 -0.93 -18.49 -6.71
N VAL A 273 -1.65 -19.55 -7.07
CA VAL A 273 -2.35 -19.67 -8.37
C VAL A 273 -3.40 -18.55 -8.50
N GLY A 274 -4.17 -18.29 -7.44
CA GLY A 274 -5.14 -17.19 -7.41
C GLY A 274 -4.50 -15.82 -7.60
N VAL A 275 -3.31 -15.59 -7.05
CA VAL A 275 -2.54 -14.35 -7.27
C VAL A 275 -2.02 -14.28 -8.70
N LEU A 276 -1.40 -15.35 -9.20
CA LEU A 276 -0.80 -15.39 -10.52
C LEU A 276 -1.81 -15.07 -11.63
N LEU A 277 -3.02 -15.63 -11.52
CA LEU A 277 -4.10 -15.40 -12.49
C LEU A 277 -4.92 -14.14 -12.17
N GLY A 278 -5.18 -13.89 -10.89
CA GLY A 278 -6.06 -12.82 -10.43
C GLY A 278 -5.43 -11.45 -10.54
N LEU A 279 -4.14 -11.28 -10.22
CA LEU A 279 -3.47 -9.99 -10.26
C LEU A 279 -3.57 -9.30 -11.64
N PRO A 280 -3.15 -9.93 -12.76
CA PRO A 280 -3.25 -9.29 -14.07
C PRO A 280 -4.70 -9.06 -14.50
N ALA A 281 -5.60 -10.01 -14.23
CA ALA A 281 -7.01 -9.89 -14.60
C ALA A 281 -7.71 -8.74 -13.87
N VAL A 282 -7.48 -8.62 -12.55
CA VAL A 282 -8.05 -7.56 -11.73
C VAL A 282 -7.43 -6.21 -12.08
N ALA A 283 -6.10 -6.14 -12.30
CA ALA A 283 -5.44 -4.91 -12.73
C ALA A 283 -6.00 -4.39 -14.07
N LEU A 284 -6.23 -5.30 -15.03
CA LEU A 284 -6.87 -4.97 -16.30
C LEU A 284 -8.29 -4.41 -16.09
N LEU A 285 -9.12 -5.11 -15.33
CA LEU A 285 -10.50 -4.66 -15.05
C LEU A 285 -10.55 -3.32 -14.31
N ALA A 286 -9.66 -3.13 -13.33
CA ALA A 286 -9.53 -1.86 -12.61
C ALA A 286 -9.04 -0.74 -13.55
N GLY A 287 -8.10 -1.04 -14.44
CA GLY A 287 -7.66 -0.12 -15.50
C GLY A 287 -8.82 0.31 -16.38
N VAL A 288 -9.58 -0.64 -16.93
CA VAL A 288 -10.77 -0.35 -17.76
C VAL A 288 -11.79 0.50 -17.01
N ALA A 289 -12.06 0.19 -15.73
CA ALA A 289 -13.01 0.96 -14.91
C ALA A 289 -12.52 2.39 -14.66
N VAL A 290 -11.26 2.58 -14.27
CA VAL A 290 -10.67 3.91 -14.03
C VAL A 290 -10.67 4.76 -15.30
N SER A 291 -10.29 4.16 -16.44
CA SER A 291 -10.33 4.80 -17.75
C SER A 291 -11.75 5.18 -18.15
N GLY A 292 -12.71 4.27 -18.01
CA GLY A 292 -14.12 4.50 -18.37
C GLY A 292 -14.78 5.60 -17.52
N LEU A 293 -14.42 5.71 -16.24
CA LEU A 293 -14.88 6.77 -15.35
C LEU A 293 -14.15 8.10 -15.55
N ARG A 294 -13.09 8.13 -16.38
CA ARG A 294 -12.27 9.31 -16.67
C ARG A 294 -11.78 10.02 -15.40
N LEU A 295 -11.41 9.25 -14.37
CA LEU A 295 -11.03 9.79 -13.07
C LEU A 295 -9.80 10.71 -13.16
N GLY A 296 -8.84 10.40 -14.03
CA GLY A 296 -7.68 11.27 -14.27
C GLY A 296 -8.10 12.61 -14.86
N ALA A 297 -8.95 12.62 -15.89
CA ALA A 297 -9.46 13.85 -16.49
C ALA A 297 -10.23 14.71 -15.48
N LEU A 298 -11.06 14.08 -14.63
CA LEU A 298 -11.78 14.78 -13.56
C LEU A 298 -10.80 15.41 -12.55
N ALA A 299 -9.82 14.66 -12.08
CA ALA A 299 -8.82 15.16 -11.13
C ALA A 299 -7.99 16.30 -11.74
N THR A 300 -7.59 16.18 -13.00
CA THR A 300 -6.88 17.21 -13.76
C THR A 300 -7.73 18.48 -13.89
N ALA A 301 -8.99 18.37 -14.28
CA ALA A 301 -9.90 19.51 -14.38
C ALA A 301 -10.16 20.17 -13.02
N LEU A 302 -10.33 19.38 -11.96
CA LEU A 302 -10.46 19.90 -10.59
C LEU A 302 -9.18 20.58 -10.11
N ALA A 303 -8.01 20.15 -10.57
CA ALA A 303 -6.76 20.85 -10.32
C ALA A 303 -6.59 22.13 -11.17
N GLY A 304 -7.57 22.49 -12.01
CA GLY A 304 -7.49 23.68 -12.88
C GLY A 304 -6.60 23.49 -14.10
N ASN A 305 -6.21 22.26 -14.41
CA ASN A 305 -5.29 21.92 -15.48
C ASN A 305 -6.01 21.48 -16.75
N VAL A 306 -5.36 21.64 -17.92
CA VAL A 306 -5.87 21.17 -19.21
C VAL A 306 -5.81 19.63 -19.25
N VAL A 307 -6.91 19.01 -19.65
CA VAL A 307 -7.00 17.55 -19.77
C VAL A 307 -6.22 17.09 -21.00
N VAL A 308 -5.16 16.30 -20.78
CA VAL A 308 -4.35 15.73 -21.86
C VAL A 308 -4.91 14.38 -22.28
N SER A 309 -5.93 14.40 -23.14
CA SER A 309 -6.40 13.16 -23.78
C SER A 309 -5.50 12.83 -24.97
N GLY A 310 -4.83 11.66 -24.94
CA GLY A 310 -4.18 11.13 -26.13
C GLY A 310 -5.17 10.87 -27.28
N PRO A 311 -4.70 10.64 -28.52
CA PRO A 311 -5.57 10.38 -29.69
C PRO A 311 -6.60 9.28 -29.46
N ASP A 312 -6.29 8.31 -28.59
CA ASP A 312 -7.13 7.14 -28.28
C ASP A 312 -7.95 7.32 -26.99
N GLY A 313 -7.95 8.49 -26.37
CA GLY A 313 -8.67 8.76 -25.11
C GLY A 313 -8.07 8.07 -23.86
N THR A 314 -6.90 7.44 -23.99
CA THR A 314 -6.20 6.66 -22.95
C THR A 314 -5.21 7.47 -22.11
N GLY A 315 -5.12 8.78 -22.31
CA GLY A 315 -4.09 9.65 -21.71
C GLY A 315 -4.17 9.84 -20.18
N ASP A 316 -5.32 9.58 -19.57
CA ASP A 316 -5.63 10.01 -18.19
C ASP A 316 -5.95 8.85 -17.23
N VAL A 317 -5.21 7.75 -17.29
CA VAL A 317 -5.40 6.62 -16.36
C VAL A 317 -4.64 6.87 -15.07
N LEU A 318 -5.34 6.95 -13.94
CA LEU A 318 -4.73 7.03 -12.60
C LEU A 318 -4.25 5.65 -12.13
N PHE A 319 -3.02 5.26 -12.46
CA PHE A 319 -2.46 3.96 -12.15
C PHE A 319 -2.38 3.66 -10.66
N SER A 320 -2.16 4.67 -9.82
CA SER A 320 -2.24 4.57 -8.35
C SER A 320 -3.62 4.13 -7.88
N VAL A 321 -4.69 4.61 -8.51
CA VAL A 321 -6.07 4.18 -8.23
C VAL A 321 -6.31 2.76 -8.75
N VAL A 322 -5.76 2.40 -9.91
CA VAL A 322 -5.79 1.01 -10.42
C VAL A 322 -5.13 0.07 -9.42
N GLY A 323 -3.94 0.43 -8.90
CA GLY A 323 -3.23 -0.33 -7.86
C GLY A 323 -4.04 -0.44 -6.57
N LEU A 324 -4.65 0.66 -6.11
CA LEU A 324 -5.53 0.67 -4.95
C LEU A 324 -6.71 -0.31 -5.11
N LEU A 325 -7.47 -0.20 -6.20
CA LEU A 325 -8.62 -1.06 -6.47
C LEU A 325 -8.21 -2.52 -6.61
N THR A 326 -7.10 -2.77 -7.29
CA THR A 326 -6.56 -4.12 -7.47
C THR A 326 -6.20 -4.74 -6.13
N GLY A 327 -5.49 -4.02 -5.28
CA GLY A 327 -5.16 -4.47 -3.94
C GLY A 327 -6.40 -4.72 -3.06
N LEU A 328 -7.43 -3.89 -3.17
CA LEU A 328 -8.70 -4.07 -2.45
C LEU A 328 -9.44 -5.34 -2.91
N VAL A 329 -9.48 -5.63 -4.21
CA VAL A 329 -10.08 -6.87 -4.73
C VAL A 329 -9.24 -8.09 -4.34
N MET A 330 -7.91 -8.01 -4.45
CA MET A 330 -7.00 -9.07 -4.00
C MET A 330 -7.13 -9.34 -2.50
N ALA A 331 -7.41 -8.31 -1.70
CA ALA A 331 -7.70 -8.47 -0.27
C ALA A 331 -8.95 -9.33 0.00
N LEU A 332 -9.96 -9.32 -0.88
CA LEU A 332 -11.13 -10.20 -0.72
C LEU A 332 -10.74 -11.68 -0.78
N LEU A 333 -9.75 -12.02 -1.61
CA LEU A 333 -9.20 -13.37 -1.73
C LEU A 333 -8.24 -13.70 -0.58
N LEU A 334 -7.27 -12.82 -0.30
CA LEU A 334 -6.12 -13.13 0.57
C LEU A 334 -6.35 -12.79 2.04
N ALA A 335 -7.18 -11.81 2.35
CA ALA A 335 -7.48 -11.42 3.74
C ALA A 335 -8.57 -12.28 4.38
N TRP A 336 -9.18 -13.21 3.62
CA TRP A 336 -10.22 -14.11 4.11
C TRP A 336 -9.89 -15.59 3.83
N PRO A 337 -9.05 -16.25 4.67
CA PRO A 337 -8.66 -17.64 4.47
C PRO A 337 -9.85 -18.62 4.35
N ASN A 338 -10.98 -18.30 4.97
CA ASN A 338 -12.19 -19.14 4.91
C ASN A 338 -12.78 -19.19 3.49
N ALA A 339 -12.58 -18.17 2.66
CA ALA A 339 -12.97 -18.19 1.25
C ALA A 339 -12.25 -19.31 0.46
N LEU A 340 -11.11 -19.78 0.98
CA LEU A 340 -10.31 -20.88 0.45
C LEU A 340 -10.47 -22.16 1.29
N GLY A 341 -11.59 -22.28 2.03
CA GLY A 341 -11.94 -23.46 2.81
C GLY A 341 -11.12 -23.62 4.10
N TYR A 342 -10.51 -22.56 4.63
CA TYR A 342 -9.95 -22.60 5.98
C TYR A 342 -11.09 -22.56 7.00
N ARG A 343 -11.32 -23.67 7.72
CA ARG A 343 -12.06 -23.63 8.99
C ARG A 343 -11.04 -23.61 10.10
N ARG A 344 -11.08 -22.58 10.95
CA ARG A 344 -10.32 -22.59 12.20
C ARG A 344 -10.69 -23.89 12.92
N PRO A 345 -9.73 -24.71 13.36
CA PRO A 345 -10.04 -25.82 14.24
C PRO A 345 -10.87 -25.26 15.38
N ALA A 346 -12.04 -25.84 15.65
CA ALA A 346 -12.81 -25.48 16.84
C ALA A 346 -11.81 -25.51 17.99
N ALA A 347 -11.70 -24.41 18.73
CA ALA A 347 -10.87 -24.40 19.93
C ALA A 347 -11.31 -25.63 20.72
N THR A 348 -10.40 -26.59 20.89
CA THR A 348 -10.64 -27.72 21.79
C THR A 348 -11.12 -27.08 23.06
N ALA A 349 -12.38 -27.40 23.43
CA ALA A 349 -13.00 -26.87 24.62
C ALA A 349 -11.95 -26.89 25.72
N ALA A 350 -11.71 -25.74 26.34
CA ALA A 350 -10.81 -25.68 27.48
C ALA A 350 -11.17 -26.86 28.38
N PRO A 351 -10.20 -27.72 28.78
CA PRO A 351 -10.52 -28.83 29.67
C PRO A 351 -11.31 -28.23 30.82
N ALA A 352 -12.50 -28.78 31.06
CA ALA A 352 -13.36 -28.35 32.15
C ALA A 352 -12.46 -28.21 33.37
N GLY A 353 -12.34 -26.98 33.88
CA GLY A 353 -11.53 -26.72 35.06
C GLY A 353 -11.95 -27.73 36.14
N PRO A 354 -11.01 -28.19 36.98
CA PRO A 354 -11.32 -29.21 37.99
C PRO A 354 -12.60 -28.78 38.71
N THR A 355 -13.63 -29.61 38.58
CA THR A 355 -14.88 -29.46 39.34
C THR A 355 -14.45 -29.32 40.78
N GLY A 356 -14.72 -28.15 41.37
CA GLY A 356 -14.41 -27.89 42.76
C GLY A 356 -14.98 -29.02 43.64
N PRO A 357 -14.36 -29.30 44.79
CA PRO A 357 -14.84 -30.34 45.69
C PRO A 357 -16.34 -30.13 45.97
N PRO A 358 -17.12 -31.23 46.04
CA PRO A 358 -18.55 -31.14 46.31
C PRO A 358 -18.78 -30.34 47.60
N PRO A 359 -19.85 -29.53 47.67
CA PRO A 359 -20.17 -28.79 48.87
C PRO A 359 -20.28 -29.77 50.05
N PRO A 360 -19.77 -29.40 51.24
CA PRO A 360 -19.88 -30.23 52.41
C PRO A 360 -21.37 -30.51 52.65
N THR A 361 -21.74 -31.79 52.61
CA THR A 361 -22.98 -32.26 53.19
C THR A 361 -22.91 -31.95 54.67
N ASP A 362 -23.68 -30.96 55.11
CA ASP A 362 -23.97 -30.72 56.51
C ASP A 362 -24.57 -32.01 57.09
N ALA A 363 -23.71 -32.78 57.74
CA ALA A 363 -24.10 -33.81 58.67
C ALA A 363 -24.82 -33.12 59.83
N GLY A 364 -26.00 -33.62 60.13
CA GLY A 364 -26.99 -32.95 60.96
C GLY A 364 -26.54 -32.57 62.37
N LEU A 365 -27.25 -31.58 62.90
CA LEU A 365 -27.37 -31.33 64.32
C LEU A 365 -28.80 -30.88 64.61
N GLY A 366 -29.46 -31.60 65.52
CA GLY A 366 -30.51 -31.09 66.41
C GLY A 366 -31.92 -31.08 65.88
#